data_AF-A0AAD9DC34-F1
#
_entry.id   AF-A0AAD9DC34-F1
#
_cell.length_a   1.000
_cell.length_b   1.000
_cell.length_c   1.000
_cell.angle_alpha   90.00
_cell.angle_beta   90.00
_cell.angle_gamma   90.00
#
_symmetry.space_group_name_H-M   'P 1'
#
loop_
_entity.id
_entity.type
_entity.pdbx_description
1 polymer ?
#
loop_
_entity_poly.entity_id
_entity_poly.type
_entity_poly.pdbx_seq_one_letter_code
_entity_poly.pdbx_strand_id
1 'polypeptide(L)'
;MVSNIALKPLRDMEMAEKLNAMNLDMEDAEAQREIDQRMRNLQEQQELEEMMRIKKEAEESCLVATKDHLLEFLRDHPDASYNEWIEDLHPENAHAGTLLEGLSKTIDHRFYVDESDHRRLWNDNLHTYSDPNSKGRAFVAARAKQMKDNGDYVDAEDLLSGGGDNFASGAAETNEGNTDGFDLINFD
;
A
#
# COMPACT_ATOMS: atom_id res chain seq x y z
N MET A 1 -19.57 2.69 -82.34
CA MET A 1 -18.56 2.25 -81.36
C MET A 1 -18.02 3.45 -80.59
N VAL A 2 -18.84 4.11 -79.76
CA VAL A 2 -18.39 5.26 -78.95
C VAL A 2 -19.04 5.13 -77.58
N SER A 3 -18.55 4.24 -76.72
CA SER A 3 -19.19 4.05 -75.39
C SER A 3 -18.24 3.82 -74.21
N ASN A 4 -16.96 3.53 -74.39
CA ASN A 4 -16.09 3.22 -73.24
C ASN A 4 -15.13 4.34 -72.81
N ILE A 5 -14.94 5.39 -73.61
CA ILE A 5 -13.99 6.47 -73.31
C ILE A 5 -14.65 7.60 -72.50
N ALA A 6 -15.95 7.87 -72.70
CA ALA A 6 -16.68 8.93 -71.99
C ALA A 6 -17.15 8.56 -70.57
N LEU A 7 -17.15 7.26 -70.22
CA LEU A 7 -17.62 6.76 -68.92
C LEU A 7 -16.52 6.60 -67.86
N LYS A 8 -15.23 6.59 -68.27
CA LYS A 8 -14.11 6.52 -67.33
C LYS A 8 -14.05 7.71 -66.36
N PRO A 9 -14.15 8.97 -66.83
CA PRO A 9 -14.12 10.12 -65.94
C PRO A 9 -15.26 10.12 -64.92
N LEU A 10 -16.44 9.61 -65.29
CA LEU A 10 -17.58 9.49 -64.39
C LEU A 10 -17.34 8.44 -63.28
N ARG A 11 -16.82 7.26 -63.65
CA ARG A 11 -16.47 6.21 -62.67
C ARG A 11 -15.34 6.63 -61.74
N ASP A 12 -14.35 7.34 -62.27
CA ASP A 12 -13.22 7.84 -61.48
C ASP A 12 -13.69 8.91 -60.49
N MET A 13 -14.66 9.76 -60.89
CA MET A 13 -15.29 10.75 -60.02
C MET A 13 -16.12 10.09 -58.90
N GLU A 14 -16.97 9.10 -59.22
CA GLU A 14 -17.73 8.34 -58.20
C GLU A 14 -16.80 7.61 -57.21
N MET A 15 -15.69 7.05 -57.70
CA MET A 15 -14.70 6.40 -56.84
C MET A 15 -14.02 7.39 -55.90
N ALA A 16 -13.68 8.59 -56.39
CA ALA A 16 -13.10 9.65 -55.57
C ALA A 16 -14.08 10.16 -54.50
N GLU A 17 -15.35 10.36 -54.85
CA GLU A 17 -16.40 10.73 -53.88
C GLU A 17 -16.57 9.67 -52.79
N LYS A 18 -16.57 8.39 -53.18
CA LYS A 18 -16.68 7.28 -52.23
C LYS A 18 -15.47 7.17 -51.30
N LEU A 19 -14.26 7.38 -51.81
CA LEU A 19 -13.05 7.41 -50.99
C LEU A 19 -13.09 8.59 -50.01
N ASN A 20 -13.56 9.75 -50.46
CA ASN A 20 -13.67 10.93 -49.60
C ASN A 20 -14.69 10.71 -48.47
N ALA A 21 -15.85 10.13 -48.77
CA ALA A 21 -16.85 9.77 -47.76
C ALA A 21 -16.29 8.76 -46.74
N MET A 22 -15.56 7.75 -47.21
CA MET A 22 -14.94 6.76 -46.34
C MET A 22 -13.85 7.35 -45.43
N ASN A 23 -13.07 8.32 -45.92
CA ASN A 23 -12.09 9.03 -45.12
C ASN A 23 -12.76 9.89 -44.04
N LEU A 24 -13.83 10.60 -44.37
CA LEU A 24 -14.64 11.38 -43.43
C LEU A 24 -15.20 10.49 -42.31
N ASP A 25 -15.81 9.35 -42.66
CA ASP A 25 -16.36 8.41 -41.67
C ASP A 25 -15.27 7.85 -40.74
N MET A 26 -14.06 7.62 -41.27
CA MET A 26 -12.92 7.14 -40.50
C MET A 26 -12.40 8.22 -39.53
N GLU A 27 -12.26 9.46 -39.99
CA GLU A 27 -11.88 10.60 -39.16
C GLU A 27 -12.88 10.83 -38.03
N ASP A 28 -14.19 10.77 -38.32
CA ASP A 28 -15.25 10.89 -37.31
C ASP A 28 -15.20 9.74 -36.28
N ALA A 29 -14.93 8.51 -36.73
CA ALA A 29 -14.77 7.36 -35.85
C ALA A 29 -13.53 7.47 -34.96
N GLU A 30 -12.43 8.03 -35.46
CA GLU A 30 -11.22 8.30 -34.68
C GLU A 30 -11.46 9.39 -33.64
N ALA A 31 -12.11 10.50 -34.02
CA ALA A 31 -12.48 11.57 -33.11
C ALA A 31 -13.37 11.06 -31.97
N GLN A 32 -14.35 10.20 -32.29
CA GLN A 32 -15.23 9.60 -31.29
C GLN A 32 -14.44 8.72 -30.29
N ARG A 33 -13.50 7.90 -30.79
CA ARG A 33 -12.66 7.07 -29.91
C ARG A 33 -11.78 7.92 -28.99
N GLU A 34 -11.25 9.03 -29.49
CA GLU A 34 -10.44 9.95 -28.68
C GLU A 34 -11.28 10.61 -27.59
N ILE A 35 -12.50 11.04 -27.92
CA ILE A 35 -13.45 11.60 -26.96
C ILE A 35 -13.78 10.55 -25.88
N ASP A 36 -14.10 9.32 -26.27
CA ASP A 36 -14.40 8.23 -25.33
C ASP A 36 -13.20 7.89 -24.43
N GLN A 37 -11.98 7.90 -24.98
CA GLN A 37 -10.77 7.67 -24.20
C GLN A 37 -10.53 8.79 -23.20
N ARG A 38 -10.71 10.05 -23.60
CA ARG A 38 -10.59 11.20 -22.68
C ARG A 38 -11.65 11.14 -21.58
N MET A 39 -12.88 10.76 -21.89
CA MET A 39 -13.95 10.61 -20.90
C MET A 39 -13.62 9.51 -19.89
N ARG A 40 -13.11 8.35 -20.34
CA ARG A 40 -12.66 7.27 -19.45
C ARG A 40 -11.54 7.73 -18.52
N ASN A 41 -10.50 8.35 -19.06
CA ASN A 41 -9.37 8.82 -18.25
C ASN A 41 -9.81 9.86 -17.21
N LEU A 42 -10.73 10.76 -17.57
CA LEU A 42 -11.27 11.74 -16.62
C LEU A 42 -12.06 11.06 -15.50
N GLN A 43 -12.86 10.05 -15.84
CA GLN A 43 -13.60 9.27 -14.85
C GLN A 43 -12.66 8.52 -13.90
N GLU A 44 -11.65 7.83 -14.43
CA GLU A 44 -10.64 7.12 -13.62
C GLU A 44 -9.90 8.08 -12.68
N GLN A 45 -9.58 9.29 -13.16
CA GLN A 45 -8.95 10.31 -12.34
C GLN A 45 -9.88 10.76 -11.20
N GLN A 46 -11.17 10.98 -11.47
CA GLN A 46 -12.14 11.36 -10.46
C GLN A 46 -12.35 10.25 -9.43
N GLU A 47 -12.42 8.99 -9.85
CA GLU A 47 -12.55 7.83 -8.96
C GLU A 47 -11.32 7.68 -8.06
N LEU A 48 -10.11 7.89 -8.59
CA LEU A 48 -8.87 7.86 -7.82
C LEU A 48 -8.84 8.98 -6.77
N GLU A 49 -9.24 10.19 -7.14
CA GLU A 49 -9.33 11.34 -6.21
C GLU A 49 -10.35 11.09 -5.10
N GLU A 50 -11.52 10.54 -5.44
CA GLU A 50 -12.56 10.19 -4.47
C GLU A 50 -12.10 9.07 -3.53
N MET A 51 -11.47 8.02 -4.06
CA MET A 51 -10.91 6.94 -3.23
C MET A 51 -9.88 7.48 -2.25
N MET A 52 -8.97 8.35 -2.69
CA MET A 52 -7.97 8.97 -1.82
C MET A 52 -8.60 9.85 -0.74
N ARG A 53 -9.67 10.59 -1.09
CA ARG A 53 -10.44 11.38 -0.12
C ARG A 53 -11.07 10.50 0.96
N ILE A 54 -11.76 9.43 0.56
CA ILE A 54 -12.43 8.50 1.49
C ILE A 54 -11.41 7.83 2.39
N LYS A 55 -10.28 7.38 1.84
CA LYS A 55 -9.19 6.77 2.61
C LYS A 55 -8.70 7.73 3.70
N LYS A 56 -8.42 8.98 3.34
CA LYS A 56 -7.95 10.00 4.28
C LYS A 56 -8.99 10.29 5.37
N GLU A 57 -10.26 10.42 4.99
CA GLU A 57 -11.35 10.65 5.95
C GLU A 57 -11.49 9.48 6.95
N ALA A 58 -11.35 8.25 6.48
CA ALA A 58 -11.38 7.07 7.35
C ALA A 58 -10.18 7.04 8.31
N GLU A 59 -8.98 7.35 7.84
CA GLU A 59 -7.77 7.46 8.67
C GLU A 59 -7.93 8.54 9.75
N GLU A 60 -8.40 9.74 9.37
CA GLU A 60 -8.67 10.84 10.30
C GLU A 60 -9.75 10.47 11.32
N SER A 61 -10.84 9.84 10.89
CA SER A 61 -11.92 9.41 11.79
C SER A 61 -11.43 8.38 12.80
N CYS A 62 -10.57 7.45 12.39
CA CYS A 62 -9.98 6.46 13.29
C CYS A 62 -9.10 7.14 14.35
N LEU A 63 -8.24 8.07 13.92
CA LEU A 63 -7.35 8.80 14.82
C LEU A 63 -8.12 9.67 15.82
N VAL A 64 -9.22 10.30 15.40
CA VAL A 64 -10.11 11.06 16.29
C VAL A 64 -10.71 10.14 17.35
N ALA A 65 -11.26 8.98 16.96
CA ALA A 65 -11.83 8.02 17.91
C ALA A 65 -10.78 7.52 18.93
N THR A 66 -9.57 7.21 18.47
CA THR A 66 -8.45 6.81 19.36
C THR A 66 -8.07 7.92 20.33
N LYS A 67 -8.06 9.17 19.88
CA LYS A 67 -7.77 10.33 20.73
C LYS A 67 -8.88 10.57 21.77
N ASP A 68 -10.14 10.47 21.37
CA ASP A 68 -11.27 10.64 22.28
C ASP A 68 -11.22 9.57 23.37
N HIS A 69 -10.96 8.31 22.99
CA HIS A 69 -10.73 7.22 23.94
C HIS A 69 -9.57 7.52 24.90
N LEU A 70 -8.43 8.01 24.41
CA LEU A 70 -7.32 8.43 25.26
C LEU A 70 -7.74 9.49 26.28
N LEU A 71 -8.46 10.53 25.85
CA LEU A 71 -8.87 11.61 26.75
C LEU A 71 -9.84 11.13 27.83
N GLU A 72 -10.77 10.23 27.48
CA GLU A 72 -11.65 9.60 28.45
C GLU A 72 -10.88 8.73 29.44
N PHE A 73 -9.98 7.88 28.94
CA PHE A 73 -9.12 7.03 29.75
C PHE A 73 -8.26 7.85 30.73
N LEU A 74 -7.65 8.94 30.27
CA LEU A 74 -6.80 9.80 31.11
C LEU A 74 -7.59 10.56 32.18
N ARG A 75 -8.86 10.86 31.92
CA ARG A 75 -9.75 11.48 32.92
C ARG A 75 -10.06 10.50 34.05
N ASP A 76 -10.28 9.24 33.70
CA ASP A 76 -10.68 8.20 34.66
C ASP A 76 -9.46 7.58 35.37
N HIS A 77 -8.28 7.61 34.72
CA HIS A 77 -7.01 7.07 35.20
C HIS A 77 -5.85 8.08 35.05
N PRO A 78 -5.76 9.11 35.90
CA PRO A 78 -4.76 10.18 35.76
C PRO A 78 -3.31 9.69 35.89
N ASP A 79 -3.07 8.63 36.66
CA ASP A 79 -1.75 8.06 36.93
C ASP A 79 -1.41 6.84 36.06
N ALA A 80 -2.25 6.50 35.07
CA ALA A 80 -2.02 5.34 34.22
C ALA A 80 -0.75 5.47 33.36
N SER A 81 -0.22 4.32 33.00
CA SER A 81 0.89 4.14 32.08
C SER A 81 0.41 3.95 30.64
N TYR A 82 1.33 4.16 29.69
CA TYR A 82 1.07 3.92 28.27
C TYR A 82 0.60 2.48 28.02
N ASN A 83 1.22 1.52 28.71
CA ASN A 83 0.92 0.11 28.51
C ASN A 83 -0.51 -0.23 28.95
N GLU A 84 -0.98 0.33 30.08
CA GLU A 84 -2.35 0.15 30.55
C GLU A 84 -3.37 0.75 29.57
N TRP A 85 -3.05 1.91 28.97
CA TRP A 85 -3.91 2.48 27.92
C TRP A 85 -3.98 1.61 26.66
N ILE A 86 -2.84 1.08 26.20
CA ILE A 86 -2.83 0.20 25.01
C ILE A 86 -3.60 -1.10 25.29
N GLU A 87 -3.53 -1.65 26.50
CA GLU A 87 -4.31 -2.83 26.88
C GLU A 87 -5.81 -2.56 26.91
N ASP A 88 -6.22 -1.37 27.34
CA ASP A 88 -7.62 -0.95 27.37
C ASP A 88 -8.17 -0.68 25.95
N LEU A 89 -7.38 0.00 25.12
CA LEU A 89 -7.73 0.30 23.73
C LEU A 89 -7.74 -0.96 22.84
N HIS A 90 -6.81 -1.89 23.09
CA HIS A 90 -6.65 -3.14 22.34
C HIS A 90 -6.68 -4.34 23.30
N PRO A 91 -7.86 -4.74 23.79
CA PRO A 91 -7.98 -5.88 24.70
C PRO A 91 -7.48 -7.20 24.08
N GLU A 92 -7.42 -7.30 22.75
CA GLU A 92 -6.78 -8.40 22.03
C GLU A 92 -5.26 -8.50 22.30
N ASN A 93 -4.60 -7.36 22.52
CA ASN A 93 -3.17 -7.32 22.85
C ASN A 93 -2.90 -7.62 24.33
N ALA A 94 -3.92 -7.55 25.19
CA ALA A 94 -3.84 -7.94 26.60
C ALA A 94 -3.80 -9.48 26.80
N HIS A 95 -3.99 -10.26 25.72
CA HIS A 95 -4.06 -11.74 25.71
C HIS A 95 -2.82 -12.43 25.12
N ALA A 96 -1.61 -11.90 25.30
CA ALA A 96 -0.37 -12.63 25.02
C ALA A 96 0.07 -13.47 26.23
N GLY A 97 -0.74 -14.47 26.64
CA GLY A 97 -0.36 -15.33 27.78
C GLY A 97 -1.17 -16.61 28.02
N THR A 98 -2.31 -16.82 27.35
CA THR A 98 -3.12 -18.03 27.56
C THR A 98 -2.66 -19.25 26.75
N LEU A 99 -1.74 -19.09 25.79
CA LEU A 99 -1.19 -20.20 25.00
C LEU A 99 0.17 -20.72 25.50
N LEU A 100 0.91 -19.92 26.29
CA LEU A 100 2.16 -20.33 26.94
C LEU A 100 2.25 -19.70 28.32
N GLU A 101 1.85 -20.48 29.33
CA GLU A 101 2.03 -20.18 30.76
C GLU A 101 3.53 -19.96 31.05
N GLY A 102 4.00 -18.71 30.96
CA GLY A 102 5.39 -18.34 31.20
C GLY A 102 5.97 -17.22 30.33
N LEU A 103 5.34 -16.84 29.21
CA LEU A 103 5.73 -15.63 28.47
C LEU A 103 4.95 -14.43 29.05
N SER A 104 5.67 -13.48 29.62
CA SER A 104 5.11 -12.21 30.08
C SER A 104 4.34 -11.52 28.95
N LYS A 105 3.18 -10.93 29.27
CA LYS A 105 2.40 -10.07 28.38
C LYS A 105 3.29 -8.97 27.81
N THR A 106 3.65 -9.08 26.53
CA THR A 106 4.39 -8.04 25.82
C THR A 106 3.48 -7.40 24.80
N ILE A 107 3.24 -6.10 24.95
CA ILE A 107 2.55 -5.29 23.94
C ILE A 107 3.34 -5.38 22.62
N ASP A 108 2.62 -5.45 21.51
CA ASP A 108 3.19 -5.55 20.17
C ASP A 108 4.17 -4.38 19.91
N HIS A 109 5.35 -4.71 19.38
CA HIS A 109 6.39 -3.74 19.04
C HIS A 109 5.91 -2.62 18.10
N ARG A 110 4.88 -2.87 17.27
CA ARG A 110 4.28 -1.88 16.36
C ARG A 110 3.76 -0.65 17.10
N PHE A 111 3.42 -0.76 18.38
CA PHE A 111 3.00 0.39 19.19
C PHE A 111 4.17 1.29 19.62
N TYR A 112 5.41 0.85 19.47
CA TYR A 112 6.61 1.58 19.90
C TYR A 112 7.46 2.10 18.73
N VAL A 113 7.02 1.94 17.48
CA VAL A 113 7.72 2.51 16.31
C VAL A 113 7.60 4.03 16.28
N ASP A 114 8.46 4.69 15.50
CA ASP A 114 8.49 6.15 15.48
C ASP A 114 7.17 6.71 14.92
N GLU A 115 6.63 6.05 13.91
CA GLU A 115 5.40 6.37 13.20
C GLU A 115 4.12 5.95 13.95
N SER A 116 4.24 5.38 15.15
CA SER A 116 3.07 4.95 15.94
C SER A 116 2.25 6.17 16.39
N ASP A 117 1.06 6.33 15.82
CA ASP A 117 0.11 7.38 16.21
C ASP A 117 -0.29 7.26 17.68
N HIS A 118 -0.43 6.03 18.21
CA HIS A 118 -0.70 5.80 19.62
C HIS A 118 0.37 6.42 20.53
N ARG A 119 1.64 6.15 20.23
CA ARG A 119 2.78 6.69 20.99
C ARG A 119 2.82 8.22 20.93
N ARG A 120 2.59 8.78 19.74
CA ARG A 120 2.55 10.24 19.54
C ARG A 120 1.40 10.87 20.32
N LEU A 121 0.19 10.34 20.20
CA LEU A 121 -0.99 10.79 20.95
C LEU A 121 -0.75 10.76 22.46
N TRP A 122 -0.15 9.69 22.98
CA TRP A 122 0.20 9.60 24.40
C TRP A 122 1.16 10.70 24.83
N ASN A 123 2.27 10.84 24.10
CA ASN A 123 3.33 11.81 24.41
C ASN A 123 2.83 13.26 24.30
N ASP A 124 1.90 13.53 23.40
CA ASP A 124 1.27 14.85 23.27
C ASP A 124 0.34 15.19 24.45
N ASN A 125 -0.06 14.17 25.25
CA ASN A 125 -1.03 14.30 26.34
C ASN A 125 -0.47 13.92 27.72
N LEU A 126 0.85 13.96 27.95
CA LEU A 126 1.46 13.56 29.23
C LEU A 126 1.01 14.38 30.44
N HIS A 127 0.53 15.60 30.21
CA HIS A 127 0.10 16.54 31.25
C HIS A 127 -1.41 16.79 31.23
N THR A 128 -2.15 16.19 30.30
CA THR A 128 -3.60 16.38 30.18
C THR A 128 -4.31 15.82 31.41
N TYR A 129 -5.13 16.62 32.08
CA TYR A 129 -5.80 16.28 33.35
C TYR A 129 -4.88 15.94 34.54
N SER A 130 -3.57 16.12 34.41
CA SER A 130 -2.62 15.94 35.51
C SER A 130 -2.63 17.16 36.44
N ASP A 131 -2.46 16.94 37.74
CA ASP A 131 -2.24 18.02 38.72
C ASP A 131 -0.95 18.78 38.34
N PRO A 132 -0.93 20.12 38.35
CA PRO A 132 0.27 20.94 38.15
C PRO A 132 1.47 20.55 39.03
N ASN A 133 1.23 19.92 40.18
CA ASN A 133 2.27 19.47 41.11
C ASN A 133 2.65 17.99 40.96
N SER A 134 1.99 17.24 40.07
CA SER A 134 2.35 15.86 39.77
C SER A 134 3.55 15.82 38.81
N LYS A 135 4.34 14.74 38.88
CA LYS A 135 5.45 14.51 37.94
C LYS A 135 4.98 14.29 36.49
N GLY A 136 3.66 14.16 36.27
CA GLY A 136 3.08 13.84 34.98
C GLY A 136 3.34 12.39 34.58
N ARG A 137 2.84 12.00 33.40
CA ARG A 137 3.03 10.65 32.87
C ARG A 137 4.40 10.49 32.21
N ALA A 138 4.88 9.25 32.14
CA ALA A 138 6.15 8.93 31.54
C ALA A 138 6.08 9.05 30.00
N PHE A 139 7.07 9.75 29.44
CA PHE A 139 7.29 9.81 28.00
C PHE A 139 7.71 8.45 27.45
N VAL A 140 7.17 8.08 26.30
CA VAL A 140 7.48 6.82 25.61
C VAL A 140 8.35 7.10 24.39
N ALA A 141 9.62 6.74 24.50
CA ALA A 141 10.56 6.82 23.39
C ALA A 141 10.22 5.81 22.30
N ALA A 142 10.53 6.15 21.04
CA ALA A 142 10.49 5.18 19.97
C ALA A 142 11.50 4.08 20.28
N ARG A 143 11.14 2.82 20.05
CA ARG A 143 12.11 1.74 20.11
C ARG A 143 13.10 1.96 18.97
N ALA A 144 14.35 2.24 19.32
CA ALA A 144 15.40 2.43 18.33
C ALA A 144 15.44 1.20 17.42
N LYS A 145 15.46 1.43 16.09
CA LYS A 145 15.86 0.41 15.12
C LYS A 145 17.19 -0.15 15.61
N GLN A 146 17.25 -1.43 15.93
CA GLN A 146 18.47 -2.01 16.47
C GLN A 146 19.48 -2.02 15.32
N MET A 147 20.43 -1.08 15.36
CA MET A 147 21.54 -1.04 14.42
C MET A 147 22.51 -2.14 14.84
N LYS A 148 22.73 -3.14 13.98
CA LYS A 148 23.74 -4.18 14.21
C LYS A 148 25.14 -3.55 14.06
N ASP A 149 26.17 -4.18 14.64
CA ASP A 149 27.57 -3.71 14.59
C ASP A 149 28.13 -3.58 13.15
N ASN A 150 27.43 -4.14 12.15
CA ASN A 150 27.74 -4.03 10.73
C ASN A 150 27.16 -2.77 10.05
N GLY A 151 26.42 -1.93 10.78
CA GLY A 151 25.79 -0.72 10.27
C GLY A 151 24.45 -0.94 9.56
N ASP A 152 23.93 -2.17 9.55
CA ASP A 152 22.61 -2.47 8.98
C ASP A 152 21.50 -2.14 9.98
N TYR A 153 20.48 -1.46 9.48
CA TYR A 153 19.22 -1.25 10.18
C TYR A 153 18.40 -2.53 10.09
N VAL A 154 18.12 -3.15 11.22
CA VAL A 154 17.19 -4.28 11.29
C VAL A 154 15.92 -3.76 11.93
N ASP A 155 14.81 -3.85 11.20
CA ASP A 155 13.49 -3.75 11.81
C ASP A 155 13.42 -4.87 12.86
N ALA A 156 12.90 -4.55 14.05
CA ALA A 156 12.78 -5.52 15.13
C ALA A 156 12.00 -6.71 14.57
N GLU A 157 12.69 -7.85 14.43
CA GLU A 157 12.17 -9.02 13.74
C GLU A 157 10.75 -9.29 14.21
N ASP A 158 9.86 -9.31 13.23
CA ASP A 158 8.58 -10.00 13.22
C ASP A 158 8.84 -11.46 13.60
N LEU A 159 9.00 -11.71 14.91
CA LEU A 159 9.20 -13.03 15.53
C LEU A 159 7.99 -13.97 15.31
N LEU A 160 6.98 -13.52 14.54
CA LEU A 160 5.78 -14.26 14.19
C LEU A 160 5.57 -14.42 12.66
N SER A 161 6.43 -13.87 11.80
CA SER A 161 6.49 -14.30 10.40
C SER A 161 7.14 -15.67 10.33
N GLY A 162 6.31 -16.71 10.42
CA GLY A 162 6.68 -18.08 10.08
C GLY A 162 7.20 -18.16 8.64
N GLY A 163 8.52 -18.07 8.48
CA GLY A 163 9.24 -18.39 7.26
C GLY A 163 9.79 -19.80 7.35
N GLY A 164 9.04 -20.74 6.80
CA GLY A 164 9.48 -22.12 6.64
C GLY A 164 10.66 -22.24 5.67
N ASP A 165 11.33 -23.39 5.82
CA ASP A 165 12.18 -24.05 4.84
C ASP A 165 13.57 -23.45 4.60
N ASN A 166 14.59 -24.16 5.12
CA ASN A 166 15.58 -24.80 4.26
C ASN A 166 16.29 -25.94 4.99
N PHE A 167 15.68 -27.12 4.89
CA PHE A 167 16.40 -28.39 4.90
C PHE A 167 17.19 -28.54 3.59
N ALA A 168 18.42 -29.04 3.70
CA ALA A 168 19.26 -29.58 2.62
C ALA A 168 19.76 -28.56 1.57
N SER A 169 21.05 -28.41 1.33
CA SER A 169 21.90 -29.51 0.89
C SER A 169 23.37 -29.18 1.10
N GLY A 170 24.08 -30.15 1.67
CA GLY A 170 25.54 -30.16 1.75
C GLY A 170 26.18 -30.29 0.38
N ALA A 171 27.31 -29.62 0.25
CA ALA A 171 28.20 -29.63 -0.88
C ALA A 171 28.77 -31.04 -1.16
N ALA A 172 28.85 -31.39 -2.44
CA ALA A 172 29.82 -32.35 -2.95
C ALA A 172 30.25 -31.91 -4.36
N GLU A 173 31.56 -31.76 -4.52
CA GLU A 173 32.30 -31.45 -5.73
C GLU A 173 32.06 -32.49 -6.84
N THR A 174 32.19 -32.09 -8.11
CA THR A 174 33.30 -32.47 -9.02
C THR A 174 32.98 -32.24 -10.51
N ASN A 175 34.00 -31.75 -11.21
CA ASN A 175 34.45 -32.04 -12.59
C ASN A 175 33.65 -31.73 -13.88
N GLU A 176 34.31 -30.89 -14.69
CA GLU A 176 34.81 -31.11 -16.08
C GLU A 176 33.86 -31.50 -17.25
N GLY A 177 34.07 -30.80 -18.38
CA GLY A 177 33.73 -31.23 -19.75
C GLY A 177 32.60 -30.41 -20.38
N ASN A 178 32.86 -29.39 -21.20
CA ASN A 178 33.21 -29.42 -22.63
C ASN A 178 32.07 -29.89 -23.57
N THR A 179 31.94 -29.14 -24.68
CA THR A 179 31.23 -29.41 -25.97
C THR A 179 29.76 -28.96 -26.14
N ASP A 180 29.61 -27.95 -26.99
CA ASP A 180 28.85 -27.90 -28.27
C ASP A 180 27.35 -28.24 -28.37
N GLY A 181 26.63 -27.41 -29.13
CA GLY A 181 25.42 -27.79 -29.89
C GLY A 181 24.19 -26.95 -29.55
N PHE A 182 23.86 -25.89 -30.31
CA PHE A 182 22.88 -25.88 -31.43
C PHE A 182 21.42 -26.21 -31.06
N ASP A 183 20.54 -25.20 -31.21
CA ASP A 183 19.28 -25.15 -31.98
C ASP A 183 18.22 -24.26 -31.29
N LEU A 184 17.92 -23.06 -31.81
CA LEU A 184 16.93 -22.76 -32.86
C LEU A 184 15.52 -23.31 -32.55
N ILE A 185 14.71 -22.49 -31.89
CA ILE A 185 13.28 -22.71 -31.72
C ILE A 185 12.55 -22.03 -32.89
N ASN A 186 12.00 -22.84 -33.79
CA ASN A 186 10.98 -22.46 -34.77
C ASN A 186 9.65 -22.20 -34.05
N PHE A 187 8.94 -21.16 -34.48
CA PHE A 187 7.50 -21.02 -34.24
C PHE A 187 6.74 -21.47 -35.49
N ASP A 188 5.74 -22.34 -35.28
CA ASP A 188 4.71 -22.73 -36.26
C ASP A 188 3.87 -21.53 -36.72
#